data_AF-A0A920YUR1-F1
#
_entry.id   AF-A0A920YUR1-F1
#
_cell.length_a   1.000
_cell.length_b   1.000
_cell.length_c   1.000
_cell.angle_alpha   90.00
_cell.angle_beta   90.00
_cell.angle_gamma   90.00
#
_symmetry.space_group_name_H-M   'P 1'
#
loop_
_entity.id
_entity.type
_entity.pdbx_description
1 polymer ?
#
loop_
_entity_poly.entity_id
_entity_poly.type
_entity_poly.pdbx_seq_one_letter_code
_entity_poly.pdbx_strand_id
1 'polypeptide(L)'
;MIQEMIRAFLLIFVAEMGDKTQILAMAFATRFPVRKVLIGIGLGAFLNHGLAVVLGNYLSRMVPISTVQMIAGAAFIGFALWTLKPEKGEEEKEPAIQFGPVLTVTLAFFLGELGDKTQLTAITLASDANYPLMILAGTVSGMIATGALGIIIGKKLGDKIPELGIKIMAASIFMFFGLQKLYQTMPARFSKVYIVLPFICILVLTVLWMVHSLIRRRREGIQSDFITKSKLLHEYYLHMKEDLNNICLGLEYCCACQGNQCNIGQSKEIVQAALVNQEWQEVPWNTETNHMNKPFTEEEVLDCLVDTIWLISTIKDEKRLTNAHFIRNQMEAILLGQPIKKFENVKSYIEELREMDTALSDKIEGMFRMRKPIEERLINVGNRISNTYLIEMQKGYLLIDTGYREQFRRFEKALKKKHIALEDITYVFITHVHNDHVGFLNQLLDKTNAKVILHPESVERLKTGQNSFEGGCSSMLALYFYRMMELFGKGDHLFQPVDAPERYILVTKETQPDIEKMLSAKIIALPGHTKDSIGLLFENRLLFCGDAAMNGIPSRNHVIIWIEDLDEYKASWRKMMDLEFQKIYPSHGKPFTKAQLVKSAGKLHKIRLYPLKNMNKNA
;
A
#
# COMPACT_ATOMS: atom_id res chain seq x y z
N MET A 1 19.95 40.53 -25.39
CA MET A 1 18.51 40.78 -25.15
C MET A 1 17.63 39.60 -25.59
N ILE A 2 17.37 39.37 -26.89
CA ILE A 2 16.44 38.32 -27.37
C ILE A 2 16.92 36.89 -27.03
N GLN A 3 18.23 36.62 -27.14
CA GLN A 3 18.79 35.30 -26.82
C GLN A 3 18.57 34.89 -25.34
N GLU A 4 18.67 35.84 -24.41
CA GLU A 4 18.43 35.59 -22.98
C GLU A 4 16.96 35.27 -22.71
N MET A 5 16.04 35.98 -23.38
CA MET A 5 14.61 35.70 -23.32
C MET A 5 14.27 34.30 -23.87
N ILE A 6 14.79 33.94 -25.04
CA ILE A 6 14.54 32.61 -25.66
C ILE A 6 15.11 31.50 -24.78
N ARG A 7 16.32 31.68 -24.23
CA ARG A 7 16.94 30.71 -23.33
C ARG A 7 16.11 30.50 -22.06
N ALA A 8 15.64 31.58 -21.45
CA ALA A 8 14.78 31.53 -20.26
C ALA A 8 13.43 30.86 -20.58
N PHE A 9 12.82 31.22 -21.71
CA PHE A 9 11.60 30.59 -22.20
C PHE A 9 11.77 29.08 -22.35
N LEU A 10 12.76 28.63 -23.13
CA LEU A 10 12.95 27.19 -23.41
C LEU A 10 13.26 26.40 -22.15
N LEU A 11 14.10 26.93 -21.26
CA LEU A 11 14.45 26.25 -20.01
C LEU A 11 13.25 26.10 -19.09
N ILE A 12 12.46 27.17 -18.89
CA ILE A 12 11.25 27.09 -18.07
C ILE A 12 10.19 26.22 -18.74
N PHE A 13 10.02 26.32 -20.05
CA PHE A 13 9.07 25.51 -20.79
C PHE A 13 9.33 24.02 -20.65
N VAL A 14 10.60 23.61 -20.74
CA VAL A 14 11.01 22.23 -20.54
C VAL A 14 10.94 21.83 -19.07
N ALA A 15 11.39 22.70 -18.17
CA ALA A 15 11.38 22.48 -16.72
C ALA A 15 9.99 22.13 -16.23
N GLU A 16 8.99 22.86 -16.71
CA GLU A 16 7.60 22.78 -16.28
C GLU A 16 6.78 21.75 -17.06
N MET A 17 7.42 21.02 -17.99
CA MET A 17 6.73 20.01 -18.79
C MET A 17 6.40 18.78 -17.94
N GLY A 18 5.11 18.43 -17.83
CA GLY A 18 4.62 17.28 -17.07
C GLY A 18 4.64 17.45 -15.55
N ASP A 19 4.62 18.69 -15.06
CA ASP A 19 4.61 19.00 -13.64
C ASP A 19 3.20 19.20 -13.04
N LYS A 20 3.14 19.22 -11.71
CA LYS A 20 1.97 19.51 -10.87
C LYS A 20 1.25 20.79 -11.29
N THR A 21 1.96 21.82 -11.73
CA THR A 21 1.29 23.09 -12.07
C THR A 21 0.58 23.02 -13.42
N GLN A 22 0.99 22.10 -14.32
CA GLN A 22 0.20 21.75 -15.51
C GLN A 22 -1.09 21.02 -15.13
N ILE A 23 -1.03 20.13 -14.14
CA ILE A 23 -2.21 19.44 -13.61
C ILE A 23 -3.14 20.45 -12.93
N LEU A 24 -2.59 21.38 -12.16
CA LEU A 24 -3.35 22.48 -11.55
C LEU A 24 -4.00 23.38 -12.61
N ALA A 25 -3.28 23.72 -13.68
CA ALA A 25 -3.81 24.49 -14.80
C ALA A 25 -4.96 23.76 -15.51
N MET A 26 -4.83 22.44 -15.70
CA MET A 26 -5.89 21.58 -16.23
C MET A 26 -7.11 21.56 -15.30
N ALA A 27 -6.89 21.37 -13.99
CA ALA A 27 -7.95 21.34 -12.98
C ALA A 27 -8.70 22.67 -12.90
N PHE A 28 -8.01 23.81 -12.97
CA PHE A 28 -8.68 25.11 -13.03
C PHE A 28 -9.41 25.34 -14.35
N ALA A 29 -8.91 24.79 -15.46
CA ALA A 29 -9.58 24.90 -16.77
C ALA A 29 -10.88 24.07 -16.88
N THR A 30 -11.13 23.12 -15.96
CA THR A 30 -12.44 22.46 -15.88
C THR A 30 -13.48 23.30 -15.14
N ARG A 31 -13.05 24.18 -14.22
CA ARG A 31 -13.92 25.03 -13.40
C ARG A 31 -14.07 26.45 -13.94
N PHE A 32 -13.07 26.96 -14.66
CA PHE A 32 -13.01 28.35 -15.09
C PHE A 32 -12.65 28.49 -16.58
N PRO A 33 -13.06 29.59 -17.25
CA PRO A 33 -12.68 29.84 -18.63
C PRO A 33 -11.16 29.86 -18.83
N VAL A 34 -10.65 29.12 -19.82
CA VAL A 34 -9.20 28.98 -20.13
C VAL A 34 -8.47 30.31 -20.17
N ARG A 35 -9.06 31.35 -20.78
CA ARG A 35 -8.46 32.69 -20.84
C ARG A 35 -8.21 33.27 -19.44
N LYS A 36 -9.14 33.10 -18.50
CA LYS A 36 -8.99 33.57 -17.11
C LYS A 36 -7.92 32.77 -16.36
N VAL A 37 -7.84 31.47 -16.62
CA VAL A 37 -6.80 30.59 -16.05
C VAL A 37 -5.40 31.00 -16.53
N LEU A 38 -5.21 31.20 -17.83
CA LEU A 38 -3.91 31.63 -18.38
C LEU A 38 -3.47 33.01 -17.90
N ILE A 39 -4.41 33.96 -17.75
CA ILE A 39 -4.12 35.26 -17.12
C ILE A 39 -3.70 35.05 -15.66
N GLY A 40 -4.41 34.20 -14.92
CA GLY A 40 -4.10 33.86 -13.53
C GLY A 40 -2.69 33.28 -13.37
N ILE A 41 -2.34 32.29 -14.21
CA ILE A 41 -1.00 31.68 -14.29
C ILE A 41 0.06 32.74 -14.62
N GLY A 42 -0.20 33.57 -15.63
CA GLY A 42 0.73 34.63 -16.04
C GLY A 42 1.02 35.62 -14.90
N LEU A 43 -0.01 36.06 -14.17
CA LEU A 43 0.17 36.95 -13.02
C LEU A 43 0.88 36.27 -11.85
N GLY A 44 0.53 35.02 -11.55
CA GLY A 44 1.20 34.24 -10.48
C GLY A 44 2.68 34.01 -10.79
N ALA A 45 2.98 33.58 -12.02
CA ALA A 45 4.35 33.42 -12.52
C ALA A 45 5.11 34.74 -12.55
N PHE A 46 4.48 35.85 -12.95
CA PHE A 46 5.11 37.17 -12.94
C PHE A 46 5.50 37.61 -11.52
N LEU A 47 4.63 37.41 -10.52
CA LEU A 47 4.95 37.71 -9.13
C LEU A 47 6.08 36.82 -8.61
N ASN A 48 5.98 35.50 -8.84
CA ASN A 48 6.94 34.53 -8.33
C ASN A 48 8.32 34.67 -8.98
N HIS A 49 8.36 34.70 -10.31
CA HIS A 49 9.60 34.88 -11.06
C HIS A 49 10.11 36.31 -11.00
N GLY A 50 9.25 37.30 -10.79
CA GLY A 50 9.66 38.68 -10.52
C GLY A 50 10.51 38.75 -9.26
N LEU A 51 10.06 38.12 -8.17
CA LEU A 51 10.83 38.00 -6.94
C LEU A 51 12.17 37.28 -7.17
N ALA A 52 12.13 36.18 -7.93
CA ALA A 52 13.32 35.40 -8.29
C ALA A 52 14.35 36.21 -9.07
N VAL A 53 13.90 36.97 -10.08
CA VAL A 53 14.77 37.78 -10.94
C VAL A 53 15.38 38.96 -10.16
N VAL A 54 14.60 39.61 -9.30
CA VAL A 54 15.10 40.66 -8.39
C VAL A 54 16.19 40.09 -7.48
N LEU A 55 15.92 38.95 -6.86
CA LEU A 55 16.88 38.29 -5.97
C LEU A 55 18.15 37.85 -6.71
N GLY A 56 18.02 37.25 -7.88
CA GLY A 56 19.15 36.82 -8.71
C GLY A 56 20.04 37.99 -9.17
N ASN A 57 19.43 39.09 -9.61
CA ASN A 57 20.14 40.30 -10.00
C ASN A 57 20.85 41.00 -8.83
N TYR A 58 20.34 40.86 -7.60
CA TYR A 58 21.02 41.36 -6.41
C TYR A 58 22.19 40.45 -6.00
N LEU A 59 22.00 39.14 -6.04
CA LEU A 59 23.02 38.13 -5.71
C LEU A 59 24.27 38.25 -6.58
N SER A 60 24.13 38.58 -7.87
CA SER A 60 25.26 38.75 -8.79
C SER A 60 26.20 39.92 -8.42
N ARG A 61 25.73 40.89 -7.63
CA ARG A 61 26.54 42.02 -7.15
C ARG A 61 27.36 41.69 -5.92
N MET A 62 26.95 40.70 -5.14
CA MET A 62 27.59 40.32 -3.88
C MET A 62 28.50 39.08 -4.02
N VAL A 63 28.24 38.25 -5.03
CA VAL A 63 28.91 36.95 -5.21
C VAL A 63 29.61 36.93 -6.56
N PRO A 64 30.88 36.48 -6.65
CA PRO A 64 31.60 36.38 -7.91
C PRO A 64 30.81 35.55 -8.94
N ILE A 65 30.80 36.02 -10.19
CA ILE A 65 30.04 35.39 -11.29
C ILE A 65 30.39 33.91 -11.48
N SER A 66 31.65 33.53 -11.27
CA SER A 66 32.10 32.13 -11.32
C SER A 66 31.50 31.28 -10.19
N THR A 67 31.35 31.84 -8.99
CA THR A 67 30.69 31.14 -7.88
C THR A 67 29.19 30.98 -8.16
N VAL A 68 28.54 32.03 -8.67
CA VAL A 68 27.13 32.00 -9.08
C VAL A 68 26.90 30.96 -10.17
N GLN A 69 27.73 30.93 -11.22
CA GLN A 69 27.62 29.98 -12.31
C GLN A 69 27.90 28.53 -11.88
N MET A 70 28.80 28.32 -10.91
CA MET A 70 29.06 27.00 -10.33
C MET A 70 27.87 26.51 -9.49
N ILE A 71 27.30 27.37 -8.65
CA ILE A 71 26.09 27.05 -7.86
C ILE A 71 24.91 26.73 -8.81
N ALA A 72 24.75 27.52 -9.86
CA ALA A 72 23.78 27.30 -10.92
C ALA A 72 23.91 25.93 -11.59
N GLY A 73 25.14 25.54 -11.97
CA GLY A 73 25.41 24.24 -12.57
C GLY A 73 25.08 23.08 -11.63
N ALA A 74 25.44 23.22 -10.34
CA ALA A 74 25.10 22.25 -9.31
C ALA A 74 23.58 22.16 -9.07
N ALA A 75 22.87 23.29 -9.05
CA ALA A 75 21.42 23.36 -8.91
C ALA A 75 20.71 22.64 -10.07
N PHE A 76 21.15 22.83 -11.32
CA PHE A 76 20.59 22.12 -12.47
C PHE A 76 20.76 20.59 -12.39
N ILE A 77 21.91 20.10 -11.91
CA ILE A 77 22.08 18.66 -11.63
C ILE A 77 21.14 18.22 -10.51
N GLY A 78 20.99 19.03 -9.46
CA GLY A 78 20.02 18.81 -8.41
C GLY A 78 18.59 18.67 -8.93
N PHE A 79 18.16 19.55 -9.85
CA PHE A 79 16.83 19.49 -10.48
C PHE A 79 16.65 18.27 -11.37
N ALA A 80 17.68 17.87 -12.12
CA ALA A 80 17.64 16.64 -12.90
C ALA A 80 17.38 15.42 -12.01
N LEU A 81 18.06 15.33 -10.86
CA LEU A 81 17.85 14.26 -9.88
C LEU A 81 16.48 14.37 -9.19
N TRP A 82 16.06 15.58 -8.79
CA TRP A 82 14.76 15.81 -8.16
C TRP A 82 13.61 15.41 -9.08
N THR A 83 13.70 15.73 -10.38
CA THR A 83 12.69 15.37 -11.40
C THR A 83 12.52 13.86 -11.55
N LEU A 84 13.59 13.08 -11.32
CA LEU A 84 13.54 11.61 -11.34
C LEU A 84 13.06 11.00 -10.00
N LYS A 85 12.81 11.81 -8.97
CA LYS A 85 12.30 11.32 -7.68
C LYS A 85 10.82 10.96 -7.84
N PRO A 86 10.39 9.76 -7.39
CA PRO A 86 8.98 9.40 -7.40
C PRO A 86 8.20 10.31 -6.45
N GLU A 87 7.13 10.91 -6.95
CA GLU A 87 6.22 11.72 -6.15
C GLU A 87 5.51 10.82 -5.13
N LYS A 88 5.35 11.33 -3.91
CA LYS A 88 4.41 10.78 -2.94
C LYS A 88 3.08 11.49 -3.18
N GLY A 89 1.99 10.73 -3.21
CA GLY A 89 0.63 11.30 -3.31
C GLY A 89 0.25 12.02 -2.03
N GLU A 90 0.84 13.18 -1.80
CA GLU A 90 0.40 14.10 -0.75
C GLU A 90 -0.66 15.01 -1.39
N GLU A 91 -1.89 14.87 -0.91
CA GLU A 91 -3.00 15.76 -1.25
C GLU A 91 -2.75 17.11 -0.58
N GLU A 92 -2.42 18.13 -1.37
CA GLU A 92 -2.41 19.51 -0.90
C GLU A 92 -3.86 19.95 -0.63
N LYS A 93 -4.16 20.32 0.62
CA LYS A 93 -5.48 20.82 1.00
C LYS A 93 -5.77 22.14 0.27
N GLU A 94 -6.82 22.15 -0.55
CA GLU A 94 -7.32 23.39 -1.16
C GLU A 94 -7.76 24.39 -0.06
N PRO A 95 -7.26 25.63 -0.03
CA PRO A 95 -7.76 26.65 0.87
C PRO A 95 -9.16 27.09 0.44
N ALA A 96 -10.11 27.04 1.38
CA ALA A 96 -11.49 27.50 1.20
C ALA A 96 -11.56 29.03 1.28
N ILE A 97 -11.23 29.73 0.18
CA ILE A 97 -11.47 31.18 0.07
C ILE A 97 -12.11 31.50 -1.28
N GLN A 98 -13.29 32.14 -1.26
CA GLN A 98 -14.05 32.54 -2.46
C GLN A 98 -13.47 33.83 -3.08
N PHE A 99 -12.45 33.70 -3.91
CA PHE A 99 -12.00 34.75 -4.82
C PHE A 99 -12.52 34.53 -6.26
N GLY A 100 -12.49 35.59 -7.07
CA GLY A 100 -12.78 35.49 -8.50
C GLY A 100 -11.74 34.64 -9.25
N PRO A 101 -12.09 34.02 -10.41
CA PRO A 101 -11.27 33.00 -11.07
C PRO A 101 -9.80 33.36 -11.32
N VAL A 102 -9.53 34.60 -11.71
CA VAL A 102 -8.16 35.07 -11.99
C VAL A 102 -7.34 35.11 -10.70
N LEU A 103 -7.87 35.71 -9.64
CA LEU A 103 -7.17 35.87 -8.37
C LEU A 103 -6.94 34.52 -7.68
N THR A 104 -7.92 33.62 -7.73
CA THR A 104 -7.79 32.24 -7.22
C THR A 104 -6.63 31.51 -7.89
N VAL A 105 -6.57 31.55 -9.23
CA VAL A 105 -5.49 30.89 -9.99
C VAL A 105 -4.15 31.59 -9.74
N THR A 106 -4.11 32.93 -9.67
CA THR A 106 -2.88 33.69 -9.37
C THR A 106 -2.30 33.31 -8.02
N LEU A 107 -3.12 33.26 -6.96
CA LEU A 107 -2.65 32.91 -5.62
C LEU A 107 -2.23 31.45 -5.51
N ALA A 108 -3.02 30.52 -6.07
CA ALA A 108 -2.69 29.10 -6.08
C ALA A 108 -1.38 28.83 -6.83
N PHE A 109 -1.20 29.46 -7.99
CA PHE A 109 0.01 29.32 -8.78
C PHE A 109 1.21 29.97 -8.09
N PHE A 110 1.06 31.19 -7.55
CA PHE A 110 2.13 31.88 -6.83
C PHE A 110 2.61 31.09 -5.60
N LEU A 111 1.68 30.56 -4.79
CA LEU A 111 2.02 29.78 -3.59
C LEU A 111 2.60 28.41 -3.95
N GLY A 112 2.03 27.73 -4.96
CA GLY A 112 2.48 26.41 -5.39
C GLY A 112 3.88 26.43 -6.03
N GLU A 113 4.25 27.55 -6.65
CA GLU A 113 5.56 27.73 -7.29
C GLU A 113 6.63 28.34 -6.35
N LEU A 114 6.27 28.61 -5.09
CA LEU A 114 7.19 29.23 -4.14
C LEU A 114 8.23 28.22 -3.66
N GLY A 115 9.50 28.50 -3.92
CA GLY A 115 10.64 27.62 -3.63
C GLY A 115 10.85 26.53 -4.66
N ASP A 116 10.11 26.55 -5.78
CA ASP A 116 10.19 25.49 -6.79
C ASP A 116 11.38 25.64 -7.76
N LYS A 117 11.67 24.58 -8.52
CA LYS A 117 12.78 24.48 -9.47
C LYS A 117 12.76 25.58 -10.53
N THR A 118 11.59 26.01 -10.97
CA THR A 118 11.37 27.12 -11.92
C THR A 118 11.79 28.45 -11.31
N GLN A 119 11.42 28.70 -10.05
CA GLN A 119 11.82 29.90 -9.31
C GLN A 119 13.34 29.94 -9.12
N LEU A 120 13.95 28.84 -8.68
CA LEU A 120 15.40 28.74 -8.53
C LEU A 120 16.15 28.84 -9.88
N THR A 121 15.57 28.31 -10.95
CA THR A 121 16.08 28.47 -12.32
C THR A 121 16.02 29.94 -12.75
N ALA A 122 14.94 30.66 -12.42
CA ALA A 122 14.81 32.09 -12.70
C ALA A 122 15.86 32.93 -11.93
N ILE A 123 16.11 32.63 -10.64
CA ILE A 123 17.21 33.25 -9.86
C ILE A 123 18.56 33.03 -10.56
N THR A 124 18.80 31.78 -10.96
CA THR A 124 20.04 31.34 -11.60
C THR A 124 20.28 32.01 -12.96
N LEU A 125 19.24 32.17 -13.76
CA LEU A 125 19.34 32.83 -15.06
C LEU A 125 19.50 34.34 -14.91
N ALA A 126 18.79 34.95 -13.95
CA ALA A 126 18.86 36.39 -13.70
C ALA A 126 20.22 36.84 -13.14
N SER A 127 20.89 36.00 -12.36
CA SER A 127 22.20 36.32 -11.78
C SER A 127 23.34 36.30 -12.80
N ASP A 128 23.11 35.72 -13.99
CA ASP A 128 24.06 35.63 -15.10
C ASP A 128 23.62 36.48 -16.31
N ALA A 129 22.53 37.26 -16.17
CA ALA A 129 21.91 37.97 -17.27
C ALA A 129 22.36 39.43 -17.33
N ASN A 130 22.58 39.92 -18.56
CA ASN A 130 22.78 41.35 -18.81
C ASN A 130 21.45 42.09 -18.86
N TYR A 131 20.35 41.41 -19.21
CA TYR A 131 19.01 41.98 -19.30
C TYR A 131 18.01 41.20 -18.43
N PRO A 132 17.99 41.39 -17.09
CA PRO A 132 17.12 40.62 -16.19
C PRO A 132 15.62 40.69 -16.50
N LEU A 133 15.14 41.83 -17.03
CA LEU A 133 13.74 41.96 -17.47
C LEU A 133 13.40 41.02 -18.65
N MET A 134 14.38 40.69 -19.49
CA MET A 134 14.21 39.73 -20.58
C MET A 134 14.18 38.29 -20.08
N ILE A 135 14.91 37.99 -19.00
CA ILE A 135 14.76 36.72 -18.28
C ILE A 135 13.34 36.61 -17.75
N LEU A 136 12.82 37.64 -17.07
CA LEU A 136 11.45 37.64 -16.56
C LEU A 136 10.42 37.44 -17.67
N ALA A 137 10.55 38.16 -18.79
CA ALA A 137 9.67 38.00 -19.95
C ALA A 137 9.71 36.57 -20.50
N GLY A 138 10.91 35.98 -20.62
CA GLY A 138 11.10 34.62 -21.07
C GLY A 138 10.51 33.58 -20.12
N THR A 139 10.78 33.69 -18.82
CA THR A 139 10.29 32.72 -17.81
C THR A 139 8.77 32.77 -17.68
N VAL A 140 8.16 33.96 -17.61
CA VAL A 140 6.68 34.10 -17.54
C VAL A 140 6.02 33.58 -18.81
N SER A 141 6.58 33.88 -19.99
CA SER A 141 6.07 33.34 -21.25
C SER A 141 6.18 31.81 -21.30
N GLY A 142 7.24 31.25 -20.73
CA GLY A 142 7.44 29.80 -20.58
C GLY A 142 6.31 29.17 -19.77
N MET A 143 6.00 29.73 -18.60
CA MET A 143 4.92 29.24 -17.71
C MET A 143 3.53 29.33 -18.36
N ILE A 144 3.25 30.43 -19.07
CA ILE A 144 1.98 30.58 -19.78
C ILE A 144 1.88 29.55 -20.90
N ALA A 145 2.97 29.33 -21.65
CA ALA A 145 3.00 28.37 -22.74
C ALA A 145 2.84 26.92 -22.26
N THR A 146 3.47 26.54 -21.14
CA THR A 146 3.31 25.21 -20.55
C THR A 146 1.93 25.00 -19.96
N GLY A 147 1.38 25.99 -19.26
CA GLY A 147 0.00 25.96 -18.78
C GLY A 147 -1.01 25.83 -19.93
N ALA A 148 -0.82 26.59 -21.02
CA ALA A 148 -1.66 26.49 -22.21
C ALA A 148 -1.55 25.11 -22.88
N LEU A 149 -0.33 24.60 -23.02
CA LEU A 149 -0.09 23.27 -23.57
C LEU A 149 -0.74 22.19 -22.71
N GLY A 150 -0.57 22.25 -21.39
CA GLY A 150 -1.20 21.33 -20.43
C GLY A 150 -2.72 21.32 -20.56
N ILE A 151 -3.36 22.49 -20.67
CA ILE A 151 -4.80 22.60 -20.88
C ILE A 151 -5.25 22.01 -22.23
N ILE A 152 -4.53 22.30 -23.32
CA ILE A 152 -4.84 21.78 -24.66
C ILE A 152 -4.71 20.25 -24.70
N ILE A 153 -3.62 19.75 -24.14
CA ILE A 153 -3.34 18.33 -24.02
C ILE A 153 -4.39 17.65 -23.15
N GLY A 154 -4.68 18.21 -21.97
CA GLY A 154 -5.70 17.71 -21.05
C GLY A 154 -7.07 17.58 -21.69
N LYS A 155 -7.44 18.55 -22.54
CA LYS A 155 -8.69 18.52 -23.30
C LYS A 155 -8.72 17.46 -24.41
N LYS A 156 -7.58 17.07 -24.98
CA LYS A 156 -7.49 16.25 -26.21
C LYS A 156 -7.00 14.81 -25.99
N LEU A 157 -6.21 14.55 -24.94
CA LEU A 157 -5.49 13.27 -24.75
C LEU A 157 -5.99 12.41 -23.58
N GLY A 158 -6.68 12.96 -22.57
CA GLY A 158 -6.95 12.21 -21.32
C GLY A 158 -5.67 11.59 -20.72
N ASP A 159 -5.77 10.41 -20.12
CA ASP A 159 -4.69 9.70 -19.38
C ASP A 159 -3.57 9.08 -20.23
N LYS A 160 -3.38 9.47 -21.49
CA LYS A 160 -2.52 8.73 -22.45
C LYS A 160 -1.06 9.18 -22.55
N ILE A 161 -0.60 10.14 -21.74
CA ILE A 161 0.79 10.61 -21.83
C ILE A 161 1.72 9.80 -20.91
N PRO A 162 2.82 9.23 -21.44
CA PRO A 162 3.78 8.53 -20.61
C PRO A 162 4.55 9.52 -19.72
N GLU A 163 4.08 9.70 -18.49
CA GLU A 163 4.71 10.49 -17.42
C GLU A 163 6.22 10.19 -17.28
N LEU A 164 6.60 8.91 -17.37
CA LEU A 164 7.99 8.46 -17.35
C LEU A 164 8.83 9.09 -18.46
N GLY A 165 8.27 9.21 -19.67
CA GLY A 165 8.99 9.77 -20.83
C GLY A 165 9.29 11.25 -20.63
N ILE A 166 8.34 12.01 -20.09
CA ILE A 166 8.52 13.42 -19.80
C ILE A 166 9.56 13.63 -18.68
N LYS A 167 9.46 12.88 -17.58
CA LYS A 167 10.42 12.97 -16.46
C LYS A 167 11.86 12.68 -16.91
N ILE A 168 12.05 11.66 -17.75
CA ILE A 168 13.37 11.33 -18.31
C ILE A 168 13.88 12.48 -19.20
N MET A 169 13.05 13.00 -20.10
CA MET A 169 13.43 14.07 -21.01
C MET A 169 13.81 15.36 -20.28
N ALA A 170 12.99 15.81 -19.32
CA ALA A 170 13.28 17.00 -18.52
C ALA A 170 14.56 16.83 -17.69
N ALA A 171 14.73 15.66 -17.04
CA ALA A 171 15.95 15.36 -16.30
C ALA A 171 17.20 15.36 -17.19
N SER A 172 17.12 14.82 -18.41
CA SER A 172 18.23 14.85 -19.37
C SER A 172 18.64 16.27 -19.76
N ILE A 173 17.67 17.16 -20.00
CA ILE A 173 17.95 18.55 -20.40
C ILE A 173 18.59 19.33 -19.25
N PHE A 174 18.07 19.20 -18.03
CA PHE A 174 18.68 19.81 -16.84
C PHE A 174 20.09 19.26 -16.56
N MET A 175 20.26 17.94 -16.69
CA MET A 175 21.57 17.30 -16.51
C MET A 175 22.59 17.84 -17.53
N PHE A 176 22.20 18.00 -18.79
CA PHE A 176 23.06 18.54 -19.84
C PHE A 176 23.51 19.97 -19.53
N PHE A 177 22.59 20.89 -19.24
CA PHE A 177 22.94 22.28 -18.94
C PHE A 177 23.71 22.42 -17.62
N GLY A 178 23.41 21.60 -16.62
CA GLY A 178 24.14 21.57 -15.36
C GLY A 178 25.60 21.15 -15.54
N LEU A 179 25.83 20.03 -16.24
CA LEU A 179 27.18 19.54 -16.55
C LEU A 179 27.96 20.51 -17.44
N GLN A 180 27.32 21.07 -18.46
CA GLN A 180 27.94 22.08 -19.32
C GLN A 180 28.40 23.30 -18.51
N LYS A 181 27.53 23.83 -17.63
CA LYS A 181 27.84 25.03 -16.82
C LYS A 181 28.94 24.76 -15.80
N LEU A 182 28.94 23.59 -15.16
CA LEU A 182 30.03 23.18 -14.27
C LEU A 182 31.35 23.02 -15.04
N TYR A 183 31.34 22.38 -16.20
CA TYR A 183 32.55 22.19 -17.02
C TYR A 183 33.20 23.53 -17.41
N GLN A 184 32.39 24.53 -17.78
CA GLN A 184 32.87 25.85 -18.18
C GLN A 184 33.41 26.70 -17.02
N THR A 185 32.87 26.51 -15.82
CA THR A 185 33.11 27.42 -14.68
C THR A 185 34.08 26.85 -13.65
N MET A 186 34.29 25.53 -13.67
CA MET A 186 35.05 24.83 -12.64
C MET A 186 36.53 25.25 -12.63
N PRO A 187 37.09 25.63 -11.46
CA PRO A 187 38.51 25.95 -11.32
C PRO A 187 39.43 24.80 -11.76
N ALA A 188 40.57 25.11 -12.37
CA ALA A 188 41.52 24.13 -12.92
C ALA A 188 42.01 23.06 -11.92
N ARG A 189 41.95 23.35 -10.60
CA ARG A 189 42.26 22.37 -9.55
C ARG A 189 41.28 21.17 -9.54
N PHE A 190 40.03 21.38 -9.95
CA PHE A 190 38.95 20.39 -9.93
C PHE A 190 38.71 19.75 -11.30
N SER A 191 39.30 20.28 -12.39
CA SER A 191 39.20 19.70 -13.74
C SER A 191 40.12 18.49 -13.96
N LYS A 192 40.90 18.11 -12.95
CA LYS A 192 41.78 16.95 -13.03
C LYS A 192 40.97 15.67 -13.20
N VAL A 193 41.39 14.81 -14.13
CA VAL A 193 40.67 13.59 -14.54
C VAL A 193 40.31 12.70 -13.34
N TYR A 194 41.21 12.57 -12.36
CA TYR A 194 40.98 11.74 -11.17
C TYR A 194 39.90 12.28 -10.22
N ILE A 195 39.46 13.54 -10.34
CA ILE A 195 38.35 14.12 -9.58
C ILE A 195 37.05 14.01 -10.39
N VAL A 196 37.12 14.32 -11.68
CA VAL A 196 35.94 14.34 -12.56
C VAL A 196 35.39 12.93 -12.81
N LEU A 197 36.27 11.95 -13.05
CA LEU A 197 35.88 10.58 -13.38
C LEU A 197 35.02 9.91 -12.29
N PRO A 198 35.43 9.87 -10.99
CA PRO A 198 34.60 9.27 -9.95
C PRO A 198 33.28 10.01 -9.75
N PHE A 199 33.26 11.34 -9.86
CA PHE A 199 32.03 12.12 -9.75
C PHE A 199 31.02 11.76 -10.84
N ILE A 200 31.45 11.68 -12.11
CA ILE A 200 30.60 11.26 -13.23
C ILE A 200 30.11 9.83 -13.03
N CYS A 201 30.97 8.90 -12.58
CA CYS A 201 30.56 7.52 -12.30
C CYS A 201 29.47 7.44 -11.24
N ILE A 202 29.62 8.15 -10.11
CA ILE A 202 28.61 8.20 -9.04
C ILE A 202 27.30 8.78 -9.57
N LEU A 203 27.38 9.87 -10.35
CA LEU A 203 26.20 10.53 -10.93
C LEU A 203 25.45 9.59 -11.89
N VAL A 204 26.16 8.90 -12.78
CA VAL A 204 25.58 7.93 -13.73
C VAL A 204 24.93 6.77 -12.98
N LEU A 205 25.61 6.19 -11.99
CA LEU A 205 25.04 5.11 -11.17
C LEU A 205 23.76 5.57 -10.43
N THR A 206 23.75 6.79 -9.92
CA THR A 206 22.58 7.38 -9.25
C THR A 206 21.41 7.53 -10.21
N VAL A 207 21.64 8.10 -11.40
CA VAL A 207 20.61 8.25 -12.44
C VAL A 207 20.08 6.89 -12.89
N LEU A 208 20.96 5.92 -13.15
CA LEU A 208 20.56 4.56 -13.53
C LEU A 208 19.71 3.89 -12.44
N TRP A 209 20.07 4.05 -11.16
CA TRP A 209 19.30 3.55 -10.04
C TRP A 209 17.92 4.20 -9.94
N MET A 210 17.82 5.52 -10.09
CA MET A 210 16.54 6.26 -10.05
C MET A 210 15.63 5.88 -11.23
N VAL A 211 16.18 5.84 -12.45
CA VAL A 211 15.44 5.41 -13.65
C VAL A 211 14.98 3.96 -13.51
N HIS A 212 15.85 3.06 -13.01
CA HIS A 212 15.48 1.68 -12.73
C HIS A 212 14.35 1.59 -11.68
N SER A 213 14.39 2.42 -10.63
CA SER A 213 13.34 2.50 -9.62
C SER A 213 11.99 2.92 -10.24
N LEU A 214 11.98 3.94 -11.10
CA LEU A 214 10.77 4.40 -11.80
C LEU A 214 10.21 3.32 -12.74
N ILE A 215 11.08 2.66 -13.54
CA ILE A 215 10.68 1.56 -14.43
C ILE A 215 10.11 0.40 -13.62
N ARG A 216 10.76 0.04 -12.50
CA ARG A 216 10.32 -1.03 -11.61
C ARG A 216 8.94 -0.74 -11.04
N ARG A 217 8.69 0.47 -10.51
CA ARG A 217 7.37 0.87 -9.99
C ARG A 217 6.27 0.83 -11.05
N ARG A 218 6.58 1.28 -12.28
CA ARG A 218 5.65 1.21 -13.41
C ARG A 218 5.34 -0.24 -13.80
N ARG A 219 6.34 -1.12 -13.84
CA ARG A 219 6.17 -2.56 -14.10
C ARG A 219 5.41 -3.27 -12.98
N GLU A 220 5.58 -2.83 -11.74
CA GLU A 220 4.86 -3.32 -10.56
C GLU A 220 3.41 -2.79 -10.48
N GLY A 221 2.98 -1.94 -11.44
CA GLY A 221 1.59 -1.50 -11.54
C GLY A 221 1.10 -0.67 -10.37
N ILE A 222 2.00 0.04 -9.68
CA ILE A 222 1.65 0.93 -8.57
C ILE A 222 0.85 2.11 -9.15
N GLN A 223 -0.48 1.92 -9.23
CA GLN A 223 -1.44 2.95 -9.64
C GLN A 223 -1.44 4.09 -8.62
N SER A 224 -1.78 5.30 -9.07
CA SER A 224 -1.98 6.40 -8.13
C SER A 224 -3.15 6.09 -7.21
N ASP A 225 -3.04 6.48 -5.95
CA ASP A 225 -4.06 6.26 -4.92
C ASP A 225 -5.45 6.74 -5.38
N PHE A 226 -5.47 7.81 -6.18
CA PHE A 226 -6.67 8.33 -6.84
C PHE A 226 -7.34 7.33 -7.79
N ILE A 227 -6.57 6.71 -8.69
CA ILE A 227 -7.11 5.74 -9.67
C ILE A 227 -7.62 4.51 -8.92
N THR A 228 -6.88 4.04 -7.91
CA THR A 228 -7.29 2.89 -7.09
C THR A 228 -8.60 3.16 -6.36
N LYS A 229 -8.74 4.31 -5.69
CA LYS A 229 -9.99 4.69 -5.01
C LYS A 229 -11.16 4.86 -5.98
N SER A 230 -10.93 5.47 -7.15
CA SER A 230 -11.98 5.64 -8.16
C SER A 230 -12.46 4.30 -8.72
N LYS A 231 -11.54 3.36 -8.94
CA LYS A 231 -11.86 2.02 -9.39
C LYS A 231 -12.65 1.25 -8.32
N LEU A 232 -12.20 1.31 -7.06
CA LEU A 232 -12.89 0.70 -5.92
C LEU A 232 -14.34 1.20 -5.80
N LEU A 233 -14.54 2.52 -5.89
CA LEU A 233 -15.86 3.13 -5.81
C LEU A 233 -16.77 2.69 -6.97
N HIS A 234 -16.23 2.57 -8.18
CA HIS A 234 -16.99 2.08 -9.34
C HIS A 234 -17.36 0.59 -9.22
N GLU A 235 -16.42 -0.24 -8.77
CA GLU A 235 -16.64 -1.67 -8.50
C GLU A 235 -17.72 -1.87 -7.42
N TYR A 236 -17.71 -1.05 -6.37
CA TYR A 236 -18.76 -1.03 -5.36
C TYR A 236 -20.15 -0.78 -5.96
N TYR A 237 -20.31 0.24 -6.83
CA TYR A 237 -21.62 0.52 -7.41
C TYR A 237 -22.10 -0.59 -8.37
N LEU A 238 -21.18 -1.27 -9.07
CA LEU A 238 -21.52 -2.43 -9.88
C LEU A 238 -22.01 -3.60 -9.00
N HIS A 239 -21.31 -3.87 -7.90
CA HIS A 239 -21.70 -4.91 -6.94
C HIS A 239 -23.05 -4.59 -6.28
N MET A 240 -23.20 -3.36 -5.79
CA MET A 240 -24.44 -2.89 -5.16
C MET A 240 -25.64 -2.97 -6.11
N LYS A 241 -25.44 -2.77 -7.42
CA LYS A 241 -26.50 -2.97 -8.41
C LYS A 241 -27.01 -4.41 -8.44
N GLU A 242 -26.11 -5.38 -8.33
CA GLU A 242 -26.47 -6.81 -8.30
C GLU A 242 -27.16 -7.18 -6.98
N ASP A 243 -26.61 -6.75 -5.84
CA ASP A 243 -27.20 -7.05 -4.53
C ASP A 243 -28.61 -6.47 -4.38
N LEU A 244 -28.82 -5.21 -4.77
CA LEU A 244 -30.13 -4.58 -4.75
C LEU A 244 -31.12 -5.26 -5.70
N ASN A 245 -30.65 -5.91 -6.77
CA ASN A 245 -31.51 -6.72 -7.62
C ASN A 245 -31.94 -8.01 -6.93
N ASN A 246 -31.09 -8.63 -6.12
CA ASN A 246 -31.42 -9.83 -5.35
C ASN A 246 -32.42 -9.52 -4.22
N ILE A 247 -32.25 -8.40 -3.51
CA ILE A 247 -33.18 -7.97 -2.45
C ILE A 247 -34.56 -7.59 -3.01
N CYS A 248 -34.62 -7.18 -4.28
CA CYS A 248 -35.83 -6.69 -4.90
C CYS A 248 -36.84 -7.83 -5.13
N LEU A 249 -37.96 -7.81 -4.41
CA LEU A 249 -39.05 -8.81 -4.43
C LEU A 249 -39.78 -8.96 -5.79
N GLY A 250 -39.39 -8.22 -6.82
CA GLY A 250 -39.98 -8.29 -8.16
C GLY A 250 -41.38 -7.68 -8.29
N LEU A 251 -41.92 -7.71 -9.51
CA LEU A 251 -43.23 -7.14 -9.85
C LEU A 251 -44.40 -7.96 -9.29
N GLU A 252 -44.23 -9.27 -9.11
CA GLU A 252 -45.26 -10.17 -8.57
C GLU A 252 -45.63 -9.81 -7.12
N TYR A 253 -44.64 -9.47 -6.30
CA TYR A 253 -44.87 -9.04 -4.92
C TYR A 253 -45.22 -7.54 -4.83
N CYS A 254 -44.68 -6.73 -5.74
CA CYS A 254 -44.82 -5.27 -5.67
C CYS A 254 -46.01 -4.69 -6.45
N CYS A 255 -46.75 -5.49 -7.23
CA CYS A 255 -47.99 -5.23 -8.00
C CYS A 255 -48.08 -3.89 -8.78
N ALA A 256 -47.94 -2.76 -8.12
CA ALA A 256 -47.86 -1.39 -8.65
C ALA A 256 -46.52 -0.74 -8.28
N CYS A 257 -45.39 -1.40 -8.59
CA CYS A 257 -44.05 -0.89 -8.28
C CYS A 257 -43.79 0.41 -9.05
N GLN A 258 -43.76 1.55 -8.34
CA GLN A 258 -43.36 2.84 -8.92
C GLN A 258 -41.83 3.06 -8.91
N GLY A 259 -41.05 1.99 -8.69
CA GLY A 259 -39.59 2.05 -8.63
C GLY A 259 -39.12 2.69 -7.34
N ASN A 260 -39.08 4.02 -7.28
CA ASN A 260 -38.37 4.81 -6.28
C ASN A 260 -39.16 5.16 -5.00
N GLN A 261 -40.31 4.53 -4.79
CA GLN A 261 -41.15 4.71 -3.60
C GLN A 261 -40.78 3.75 -2.45
N CYS A 262 -39.76 2.92 -2.61
CA CYS A 262 -39.22 2.12 -1.51
C CYS A 262 -37.70 2.26 -1.46
N ASN A 263 -37.13 1.97 -0.29
CA ASN A 263 -35.70 2.18 0.00
C ASN A 263 -34.78 1.48 -1.00
N ILE A 264 -35.08 0.23 -1.36
CA ILE A 264 -34.33 -0.53 -2.40
C ILE A 264 -34.40 0.15 -3.77
N GLY A 265 -35.56 0.67 -4.15
CA GLY A 265 -35.73 1.35 -5.43
C GLY A 265 -34.97 2.68 -5.50
N GLN A 266 -35.00 3.47 -4.42
CA GLN A 266 -34.18 4.68 -4.30
C GLN A 266 -32.69 4.35 -4.38
N SER A 267 -32.23 3.31 -3.68
CA SER A 267 -30.85 2.84 -3.76
C SER A 267 -30.45 2.46 -5.19
N LYS A 268 -31.34 1.81 -5.96
CA LYS A 268 -31.07 1.49 -7.37
C LYS A 268 -30.91 2.74 -8.23
N GLU A 269 -31.70 3.78 -8.01
CA GLU A 269 -31.56 5.06 -8.74
C GLU A 269 -30.26 5.78 -8.36
N ILE A 270 -29.90 5.79 -7.07
CA ILE A 270 -28.62 6.34 -6.59
C ILE A 270 -27.44 5.63 -7.24
N VAL A 271 -27.45 4.28 -7.25
CA VAL A 271 -26.41 3.46 -7.89
C VAL A 271 -26.34 3.76 -9.39
N GLN A 272 -27.48 3.84 -10.07
CA GLN A 272 -27.53 4.14 -11.50
C GLN A 272 -26.95 5.53 -11.78
N ALA A 273 -27.34 6.55 -11.02
CA ALA A 273 -26.79 7.91 -11.14
C ALA A 273 -25.26 7.93 -10.93
N ALA A 274 -24.78 7.21 -9.92
CA ALA A 274 -23.35 7.08 -9.65
C ALA A 274 -22.58 6.44 -10.81
N LEU A 275 -23.13 5.39 -11.44
CA LEU A 275 -22.50 4.71 -12.58
C LEU A 275 -22.43 5.59 -13.84
N VAL A 276 -23.31 6.58 -14.00
CA VAL A 276 -23.27 7.55 -15.11
C VAL A 276 -22.62 8.89 -14.73
N ASN A 277 -21.96 8.97 -13.56
CA ASN A 277 -21.33 10.17 -13.00
C ASN A 277 -22.29 11.38 -12.86
N GLN A 278 -23.53 11.13 -12.43
CA GLN A 278 -24.50 12.18 -12.10
C GLN A 278 -24.61 12.34 -10.57
N GLU A 279 -24.70 13.58 -10.10
CA GLU A 279 -24.98 13.88 -8.69
C GLU A 279 -26.44 13.57 -8.37
N TRP A 280 -26.68 12.73 -7.35
CA TRP A 280 -28.01 12.46 -6.85
C TRP A 280 -28.47 13.60 -5.93
N GLN A 281 -29.68 14.13 -6.16
CA GLN A 281 -30.30 15.09 -5.26
C GLN A 281 -31.12 14.35 -4.21
N GLU A 282 -30.89 14.67 -2.94
CA GLU A 282 -31.61 14.09 -1.83
C GLU A 282 -33.12 14.34 -1.97
N VAL A 283 -33.91 13.27 -1.95
CA VAL A 283 -35.36 13.36 -1.86
C VAL A 283 -35.72 13.42 -0.37
N PRO A 284 -36.53 14.41 0.08
CA PRO A 284 -36.89 14.53 1.49
C PRO A 284 -37.45 13.22 2.05
N TRP A 285 -36.95 12.79 3.20
CA TRP A 285 -37.42 11.59 3.88
C TRP A 285 -38.89 11.76 4.30
N ASN A 286 -39.82 11.20 3.53
CA ASN A 286 -41.24 11.19 3.86
C ASN A 286 -41.67 9.80 4.32
N THR A 287 -41.96 9.67 5.61
CA THR A 287 -42.45 8.44 6.24
C THR A 287 -43.82 7.97 5.73
N GLU A 288 -44.58 8.83 5.04
CA GLU A 288 -45.90 8.48 4.51
C GLU A 288 -45.86 7.79 3.14
N THR A 289 -44.79 7.95 2.36
CA THR A 289 -44.67 7.42 0.98
C THR A 289 -43.69 6.26 0.84
N ASN A 290 -42.77 6.09 1.80
CA ASN A 290 -41.83 4.97 1.78
C ASN A 290 -42.51 3.69 2.26
N HIS A 291 -42.59 2.67 1.39
CA HIS A 291 -43.08 1.35 1.77
C HIS A 291 -42.08 0.62 2.69
N MET A 292 -42.06 1.01 3.98
CA MET A 292 -41.15 0.48 5.00
C MET A 292 -41.44 -0.99 5.39
N ASN A 293 -42.66 -1.47 5.13
CA ASN A 293 -43.12 -2.80 5.59
C ASN A 293 -42.98 -3.92 4.53
N LYS A 294 -42.09 -3.76 3.54
CA LYS A 294 -41.82 -4.84 2.59
C LYS A 294 -40.93 -5.90 3.28
N PRO A 295 -41.24 -7.21 3.15
CA PRO A 295 -40.47 -8.26 3.81
C PRO A 295 -39.20 -8.55 3.01
N PHE A 296 -38.20 -7.69 3.15
CA PHE A 296 -36.87 -7.94 2.61
C PHE A 296 -36.13 -8.98 3.45
N THR A 297 -35.19 -9.69 2.83
CA THR A 297 -34.29 -10.59 3.54
C THR A 297 -33.31 -9.75 4.37
N GLU A 298 -33.39 -9.84 5.70
CA GLU A 298 -32.53 -9.07 6.61
C GLU A 298 -31.03 -9.28 6.31
N GLU A 299 -30.63 -10.51 5.98
CA GLU A 299 -29.23 -10.87 5.70
C GLU A 299 -28.68 -10.19 4.44
N GLU A 300 -29.49 -10.11 3.37
CA GLU A 300 -29.08 -9.45 2.12
C GLU A 300 -28.97 -7.93 2.29
N VAL A 301 -29.88 -7.33 3.09
CA VAL A 301 -29.83 -5.90 3.43
C VAL A 301 -28.62 -5.59 4.32
N LEU A 302 -28.30 -6.49 5.25
CA LEU A 302 -27.11 -6.41 6.10
C LEU A 302 -25.82 -6.45 5.29
N ASP A 303 -25.73 -7.34 4.30
CA ASP A 303 -24.57 -7.40 3.39
C ASP A 303 -24.37 -6.06 2.67
N CYS A 304 -25.44 -5.48 2.11
CA CYS A 304 -25.39 -4.17 1.46
C CYS A 304 -24.93 -3.05 2.42
N LEU A 305 -25.45 -3.06 3.66
CA LEU A 305 -25.08 -2.07 4.67
C LEU A 305 -23.59 -2.21 5.05
N VAL A 306 -23.13 -3.42 5.30
CA VAL A 306 -21.74 -3.70 5.70
C VAL A 306 -20.77 -3.32 4.58
N ASP A 307 -21.08 -3.62 3.32
CA ASP A 307 -20.28 -3.19 2.16
C ASP A 307 -20.18 -1.68 2.06
N THR A 308 -21.30 -1.00 2.30
CA THR A 308 -21.38 0.45 2.24
C THR A 308 -20.55 1.09 3.37
N ILE A 309 -20.65 0.57 4.60
CA ILE A 309 -19.83 1.01 5.74
C ILE A 309 -18.34 0.77 5.46
N TRP A 310 -17.99 -0.38 4.88
CA TRP A 310 -16.60 -0.70 4.50
C TRP A 310 -16.05 0.28 3.48
N LEU A 311 -16.80 0.58 2.43
CA LEU A 311 -16.43 1.57 1.42
C LEU A 311 -16.21 2.95 2.05
N ILE A 312 -17.18 3.44 2.84
CA ILE A 312 -17.10 4.75 3.51
C ILE A 312 -15.89 4.80 4.45
N SER A 313 -15.57 3.69 5.13
CA SER A 313 -14.39 3.63 6.01
C SER A 313 -13.05 3.61 5.26
N THR A 314 -13.07 3.18 3.99
CA THR A 314 -11.87 3.01 3.15
C THR A 314 -11.53 4.29 2.39
N ILE A 315 -12.53 4.98 1.87
CA ILE A 315 -12.37 6.22 1.09
C ILE A 315 -12.50 7.43 2.03
N LYS A 316 -11.53 8.35 2.02
CA LYS A 316 -11.55 9.55 2.88
C LYS A 316 -12.14 10.81 2.22
N ASP A 317 -12.41 10.75 0.92
CA ASP A 317 -12.95 11.89 0.16
C ASP A 317 -14.48 11.93 0.29
N GLU A 318 -14.95 12.63 1.32
CA GLU A 318 -16.37 12.81 1.65
C GLU A 318 -17.22 13.27 0.45
N LYS A 319 -16.66 14.12 -0.43
CA LYS A 319 -17.42 14.62 -1.60
C LYS A 319 -17.82 13.52 -2.57
N ARG A 320 -17.04 12.43 -2.64
CA ARG A 320 -17.31 11.28 -3.51
C ARG A 320 -18.24 10.25 -2.88
N LEU A 321 -18.46 10.35 -1.57
CA LEU A 321 -19.20 9.36 -0.79
C LEU A 321 -20.66 9.73 -0.56
N THR A 322 -21.11 10.90 -1.00
CA THR A 322 -22.50 11.36 -0.86
C THR A 322 -23.53 10.29 -1.25
N ASN A 323 -23.37 9.66 -2.41
CA ASN A 323 -24.26 8.60 -2.87
C ASN A 323 -24.18 7.32 -2.00
N ALA A 324 -22.99 6.96 -1.53
CA ALA A 324 -22.82 5.83 -0.61
C ALA A 324 -23.48 6.09 0.75
N HIS A 325 -23.40 7.31 1.28
CA HIS A 325 -24.13 7.71 2.49
C HIS A 325 -25.64 7.62 2.31
N PHE A 326 -26.18 8.00 1.15
CA PHE A 326 -27.61 7.80 0.88
C PHE A 326 -27.97 6.32 0.87
N ILE A 327 -27.20 5.45 0.20
CA ILE A 327 -27.44 4.00 0.20
C ILE A 327 -27.40 3.45 1.64
N ARG A 328 -26.42 3.88 2.45
CA ARG A 328 -26.31 3.51 3.87
C ARG A 328 -27.60 3.86 4.64
N ASN A 329 -28.07 5.10 4.51
CA ASN A 329 -29.29 5.57 5.16
C ASN A 329 -30.52 4.73 4.74
N GLN A 330 -30.59 4.29 3.47
CA GLN A 330 -31.66 3.44 2.99
C GLN A 330 -31.62 2.04 3.63
N MET A 331 -30.43 1.44 3.80
CA MET A 331 -30.31 0.13 4.45
C MET A 331 -30.59 0.21 5.95
N GLU A 332 -30.10 1.26 6.61
CA GLU A 332 -30.42 1.55 8.02
C GLU A 332 -31.93 1.74 8.23
N ALA A 333 -32.62 2.42 7.31
CA ALA A 333 -34.08 2.54 7.32
C ALA A 333 -34.78 1.19 7.42
N ILE A 334 -34.34 0.24 6.58
CA ILE A 334 -34.95 -1.08 6.46
C ILE A 334 -34.72 -1.88 7.75
N LEU A 335 -33.53 -1.80 8.32
CA LEU A 335 -33.13 -2.60 9.49
C LEU A 335 -33.57 -2.00 10.83
N LEU A 336 -33.49 -0.67 10.98
CA LEU A 336 -33.70 0.06 12.24
C LEU A 336 -34.98 0.90 12.25
N GLY A 337 -35.65 1.05 11.11
CA GLY A 337 -36.78 1.98 10.92
C GLY A 337 -36.37 3.44 10.73
N GLN A 338 -35.10 3.80 10.94
CA GLN A 338 -34.58 5.16 10.80
C GLN A 338 -33.06 5.16 10.50
N PRO A 339 -32.54 6.19 9.80
CA PRO A 339 -31.11 6.31 9.53
C PRO A 339 -30.34 6.90 10.73
N ILE A 340 -29.07 6.53 10.84
CA ILE A 340 -28.13 7.06 11.84
C ILE A 340 -27.56 8.40 11.31
N LYS A 341 -27.81 9.48 12.06
CA LYS A 341 -27.62 10.86 11.56
C LYS A 341 -26.16 11.23 11.31
N LYS A 342 -25.21 10.66 12.05
CA LYS A 342 -23.79 11.02 11.94
C LYS A 342 -22.94 9.77 11.72
N PHE A 343 -21.94 9.92 10.86
CA PHE A 343 -20.91 8.90 10.68
C PHE A 343 -19.57 9.60 10.66
N GLU A 344 -18.91 9.66 11.82
CA GLU A 344 -17.58 10.22 11.93
C GLU A 344 -16.51 9.16 11.68
N ASN A 345 -16.73 7.96 12.21
CA ASN A 345 -15.92 6.78 11.98
C ASN A 345 -16.72 5.52 12.33
N VAL A 346 -16.20 4.36 11.92
CA VAL A 346 -16.86 3.06 12.17
C VAL A 346 -17.05 2.80 13.66
N LYS A 347 -16.11 3.21 14.52
CA LYS A 347 -16.20 2.94 15.96
C LYS A 347 -17.37 3.70 16.60
N SER A 348 -17.50 5.00 16.33
CA SER A 348 -18.63 5.80 16.82
C SER A 348 -19.96 5.31 16.24
N TYR A 349 -19.96 4.89 14.98
CA TYR A 349 -21.13 4.31 14.32
C TYR A 349 -21.61 3.02 15.01
N ILE A 350 -20.69 2.10 15.32
CA ILE A 350 -21.01 0.86 16.04
C ILE A 350 -21.45 1.15 17.48
N GLU A 351 -20.86 2.14 18.15
CA GLU A 351 -21.31 2.56 19.49
C GLU A 351 -22.74 3.10 19.49
N GLU A 352 -23.10 3.98 18.54
CA GLU A 352 -24.46 4.50 18.38
C GLU A 352 -25.46 3.40 18.00
N LEU A 353 -25.08 2.49 17.09
CA LEU A 353 -25.88 1.33 16.73
C LEU A 353 -26.14 0.40 17.93
N ARG A 354 -25.14 0.20 18.79
CA ARG A 354 -25.27 -0.63 20.00
C ARG A 354 -26.24 -0.04 21.02
N GLU A 355 -26.40 1.28 21.07
CA GLU A 355 -27.43 1.93 21.91
C GLU A 355 -28.85 1.69 21.37
N MET A 356 -29.00 1.47 20.06
CA MET A 356 -30.29 1.24 19.41
C MET A 356 -30.68 -0.24 19.38
N ASP A 357 -29.77 -1.12 18.96
CA ASP A 357 -29.95 -2.57 18.88
C ASP A 357 -28.60 -3.30 19.06
N THR A 358 -28.41 -3.86 20.25
CA THR A 358 -27.18 -4.59 20.61
C THR A 358 -26.94 -5.82 19.73
N ALA A 359 -28.00 -6.58 19.40
CA ALA A 359 -27.86 -7.82 18.65
C ALA A 359 -27.48 -7.55 17.19
N LEU A 360 -28.13 -6.55 16.58
CA LEU A 360 -27.81 -6.08 15.24
C LEU A 360 -26.41 -5.46 15.18
N SER A 361 -26.03 -4.68 16.20
CA SER A 361 -24.68 -4.13 16.33
C SER A 361 -23.61 -5.21 16.32
N ASP A 362 -23.75 -6.25 17.13
CA ASP A 362 -22.76 -7.32 17.21
C ASP A 362 -22.68 -8.13 15.89
N LYS A 363 -23.81 -8.28 15.18
CA LYS A 363 -23.88 -8.89 13.85
C LYS A 363 -23.14 -8.05 12.81
N ILE A 364 -23.43 -6.75 12.73
CA ILE A 364 -22.77 -5.81 11.80
C ILE A 364 -21.27 -5.70 12.11
N GLU A 365 -20.90 -5.59 13.38
CA GLU A 365 -19.48 -5.53 13.78
C GLU A 365 -18.72 -6.79 13.34
N GLY A 366 -19.32 -7.97 13.56
CA GLY A 366 -18.76 -9.25 13.10
C GLY A 366 -18.63 -9.35 11.58
N MET A 367 -19.67 -8.99 10.83
CA MET A 367 -19.65 -8.99 9.36
C MET A 367 -18.64 -7.99 8.80
N PHE A 368 -18.58 -6.78 9.36
CA PHE A 368 -17.64 -5.73 8.96
C PHE A 368 -16.19 -6.16 9.15
N ARG A 369 -15.86 -6.81 10.27
CA ARG A 369 -14.51 -7.38 10.48
C ARG A 369 -14.14 -8.36 9.38
N MET A 370 -15.07 -9.20 8.95
CA MET A 370 -14.84 -10.19 7.91
C MET A 370 -14.79 -9.60 6.49
N ARG A 371 -15.43 -8.45 6.24
CA ARG A 371 -15.41 -7.76 4.96
C ARG A 371 -14.08 -7.10 4.62
N LYS A 372 -13.29 -6.75 5.64
CA LYS A 372 -11.93 -6.25 5.43
C LYS A 372 -11.09 -7.33 4.74
N PRO A 373 -10.29 -6.97 3.71
CA PRO A 373 -9.32 -7.88 3.13
C PRO A 373 -8.44 -8.51 4.22
N ILE A 374 -8.13 -9.79 4.09
CA ILE A 374 -7.28 -10.49 5.05
C ILE A 374 -5.94 -9.78 5.30
N GLU A 375 -5.38 -9.07 4.31
CA GLU A 375 -4.17 -8.25 4.49
C GLU A 375 -4.32 -7.10 5.48
N GLU A 376 -5.52 -6.54 5.66
CA GLU A 376 -5.80 -5.47 6.63
C GLU A 376 -6.05 -6.03 8.04
N ARG A 377 -6.54 -7.26 8.12
CA ARG A 377 -6.77 -8.01 9.36
C ARG A 377 -5.51 -8.70 9.88
N LEU A 378 -4.46 -8.74 9.07
CA LEU A 378 -3.20 -9.40 9.34
C LEU A 378 -2.19 -8.45 9.99
N ILE A 379 -1.71 -8.82 11.18
CA ILE A 379 -0.69 -8.09 11.91
C ILE A 379 0.50 -9.00 12.14
N ASN A 380 1.69 -8.65 11.64
CA ASN A 380 2.92 -9.32 12.04
C ASN A 380 3.42 -8.73 13.37
N VAL A 381 3.32 -9.52 14.43
CA VAL A 381 3.75 -9.22 15.81
C VAL A 381 5.08 -9.87 16.17
N GLY A 382 5.71 -10.56 15.21
CA GLY A 382 7.05 -11.14 15.33
C GLY A 382 8.17 -10.10 15.23
N ASN A 383 9.34 -10.54 14.77
CA ASN A 383 10.52 -9.70 14.61
C ASN A 383 11.20 -9.88 13.24
N ARG A 384 12.43 -9.35 13.08
CA ARG A 384 13.15 -9.41 11.80
C ARG A 384 13.67 -10.80 11.43
N ILE A 385 13.61 -11.75 12.37
CA ILE A 385 14.18 -13.10 12.26
C ILE A 385 13.05 -14.12 12.11
N SER A 386 12.11 -14.15 13.07
CA SER A 386 10.94 -15.03 13.06
C SER A 386 9.67 -14.18 13.07
N ASN A 387 8.77 -14.48 12.15
CA ASN A 387 7.47 -13.86 12.01
C ASN A 387 6.48 -14.59 12.91
N THR A 388 5.55 -13.82 13.45
CA THR A 388 4.41 -14.33 14.20
C THR A 388 3.22 -13.52 13.76
N TYR A 389 2.21 -14.18 13.22
CA TYR A 389 1.09 -13.50 12.59
C TYR A 389 -0.14 -13.57 13.46
N LEU A 390 -0.75 -12.42 13.72
CA LEU A 390 -2.03 -12.30 14.38
C LEU A 390 -3.06 -11.92 13.34
N ILE A 391 -4.14 -12.69 13.24
CA ILE A 391 -5.22 -12.51 12.28
C ILE A 391 -6.51 -12.25 13.03
N GLU A 392 -7.15 -11.11 12.75
CA GLU A 392 -8.47 -10.78 13.28
C GLU A 392 -9.53 -11.73 12.69
N MET A 393 -10.26 -12.43 13.56
CA MET A 393 -11.36 -13.32 13.20
C MET A 393 -12.71 -12.65 13.49
N GLN A 394 -13.82 -13.30 13.11
CA GLN A 394 -15.17 -12.85 13.49
C GLN A 394 -15.30 -12.70 15.01
N LYS A 395 -14.67 -13.61 15.78
CA LYS A 395 -14.57 -13.54 17.25
C LYS A 395 -13.11 -13.77 17.69
N GLY A 396 -12.52 -12.74 18.30
CA GLY A 396 -11.14 -12.77 18.79
C GLY A 396 -10.09 -12.83 17.68
N TYR A 397 -8.95 -13.43 18.00
CA TYR A 397 -7.79 -13.50 17.10
C TYR A 397 -7.22 -14.91 16.98
N LEU A 398 -6.77 -15.22 15.76
CA LEU A 398 -5.91 -16.37 15.45
C LEU A 398 -4.44 -15.94 15.50
N LEU A 399 -3.65 -16.61 16.31
CA LEU A 399 -2.20 -16.47 16.32
C LEU A 399 -1.57 -17.63 15.51
N ILE A 400 -0.72 -17.32 14.53
CA ILE A 400 0.07 -18.32 13.80
C ILE A 400 1.49 -18.32 14.37
N ASP A 401 1.87 -19.47 14.92
CA ASP A 401 3.11 -19.72 15.66
C ASP A 401 3.32 -18.82 16.90
N THR A 402 4.34 -19.12 17.70
CA THR A 402 4.63 -18.46 18.98
C THR A 402 6.12 -18.16 19.17
N GLY A 403 6.86 -17.96 18.07
CA GLY A 403 8.21 -17.42 18.11
C GLY A 403 9.18 -18.17 19.05
N TYR A 404 10.20 -17.45 19.52
CA TYR A 404 11.11 -17.93 20.56
C TYR A 404 10.67 -17.48 21.96
N ARG A 405 10.99 -18.25 23.00
CA ARG A 405 10.64 -17.97 24.41
C ARG A 405 10.94 -16.54 24.86
N GLU A 406 12.12 -16.01 24.54
CA GLU A 406 12.55 -14.66 24.94
C GLU A 406 11.70 -13.52 24.32
N GLN A 407 10.89 -13.83 23.31
CA GLN A 407 10.13 -12.85 22.55
C GLN A 407 8.78 -12.52 23.19
N PHE A 408 8.31 -13.30 24.17
CA PHE A 408 7.01 -13.12 24.80
C PHE A 408 6.77 -11.69 25.30
N ARG A 409 7.74 -11.11 26.02
CA ARG A 409 7.63 -9.72 26.53
C ARG A 409 7.49 -8.68 25.41
N ARG A 410 8.13 -8.92 24.26
CA ARG A 410 8.06 -8.02 23.10
C ARG A 410 6.72 -8.19 22.39
N PHE A 411 6.23 -9.42 22.29
CA PHE A 411 4.91 -9.75 21.79
C PHE A 411 3.81 -9.07 22.63
N GLU A 412 3.83 -9.17 23.97
CA GLU A 412 2.89 -8.47 24.85
C GLU A 412 2.91 -6.95 24.63
N LYS A 413 4.09 -6.35 24.48
CA LYS A 413 4.23 -4.92 24.16
C LYS A 413 3.64 -4.57 22.79
N ALA A 414 3.79 -5.45 21.80
CA ALA A 414 3.23 -5.24 20.46
C ALA A 414 1.70 -5.25 20.49
N LEU A 415 1.08 -6.19 21.22
CA LEU A 415 -0.38 -6.24 21.42
C LEU A 415 -0.91 -4.99 22.13
N LYS A 416 -0.26 -4.58 23.23
CA LYS A 416 -0.64 -3.37 23.97
C LYS A 416 -0.61 -2.12 23.10
N LYS A 417 0.42 -1.98 22.24
CA LYS A 417 0.52 -0.86 21.28
C LYS A 417 -0.62 -0.86 20.24
N LYS A 418 -1.21 -2.03 19.99
CA LYS A 418 -2.33 -2.22 19.05
C LYS A 418 -3.70 -2.24 19.74
N HIS A 419 -3.74 -2.03 21.06
CA HIS A 419 -4.96 -2.11 21.87
C HIS A 419 -5.66 -3.47 21.77
N ILE A 420 -4.88 -4.55 21.69
CA ILE A 420 -5.39 -5.93 21.67
C ILE A 420 -5.12 -6.56 23.04
N ALA A 421 -6.15 -7.10 23.69
CA ALA A 421 -5.98 -7.84 24.94
C ALA A 421 -5.40 -9.23 24.64
N LEU A 422 -4.60 -9.77 25.56
CA LEU A 422 -3.98 -11.07 25.37
C LEU A 422 -5.05 -12.19 25.36
N GLU A 423 -6.10 -11.98 26.15
CA GLU A 423 -7.25 -12.85 26.34
C GLU A 423 -8.15 -12.92 25.09
N ASP A 424 -8.04 -11.96 24.18
CA ASP A 424 -8.78 -11.96 22.91
C ASP A 424 -8.20 -12.98 21.90
N ILE A 425 -7.03 -13.56 22.18
CA ILE A 425 -6.45 -14.63 21.37
C ILE A 425 -7.21 -15.92 21.67
N THR A 426 -8.03 -16.35 20.72
CA THR A 426 -8.93 -17.49 20.85
C THR A 426 -8.31 -18.78 20.33
N TYR A 427 -7.48 -18.68 19.29
CA TYR A 427 -6.83 -19.82 18.65
C TYR A 427 -5.35 -19.56 18.40
N VAL A 428 -4.55 -20.62 18.53
CA VAL A 428 -3.14 -20.65 18.14
C VAL A 428 -2.94 -21.76 17.11
N PHE A 429 -2.61 -21.43 15.87
CA PHE A 429 -2.26 -22.39 14.83
C PHE A 429 -0.75 -22.60 14.81
N ILE A 430 -0.32 -23.83 15.04
CA ILE A 430 1.10 -24.22 15.00
C ILE A 430 1.38 -24.83 13.63
N THR A 431 2.26 -24.18 12.86
CA THR A 431 2.67 -24.68 11.55
C THR A 431 3.47 -25.97 11.65
N HIS A 432 4.37 -26.05 12.62
CA HIS A 432 5.11 -27.24 13.01
C HIS A 432 5.81 -27.01 14.36
N VAL A 433 6.37 -28.08 14.94
CA VAL A 433 7.06 -28.02 16.23
C VAL A 433 8.55 -27.86 16.05
N HIS A 434 8.98 -26.60 16.05
CA HIS A 434 10.35 -26.17 16.30
C HIS A 434 10.39 -25.05 17.35
N ASN A 435 11.51 -24.90 18.04
CA ASN A 435 11.70 -24.00 19.18
C ASN A 435 11.34 -22.53 18.89
N ASP A 436 11.36 -22.12 17.63
CA ASP A 436 11.00 -20.80 17.16
C ASP A 436 9.58 -20.64 16.61
N HIS A 437 8.79 -21.70 16.70
CA HIS A 437 7.36 -21.74 16.40
C HIS A 437 6.53 -22.04 17.64
N VAL A 438 7.11 -22.71 18.64
CA VAL A 438 6.42 -23.07 19.90
C VAL A 438 7.07 -22.46 21.15
N GLY A 439 8.03 -21.55 20.98
CA GLY A 439 8.94 -21.14 22.05
C GLY A 439 8.28 -20.45 23.25
N PHE A 440 7.31 -19.55 23.03
CA PHE A 440 6.53 -18.96 24.13
C PHE A 440 5.12 -19.53 24.29
N LEU A 441 4.80 -20.66 23.65
CA LEU A 441 3.46 -21.26 23.68
C LEU A 441 2.95 -21.48 25.12
N ASN A 442 3.76 -22.09 26.01
CA ASN A 442 3.38 -22.25 27.42
C ASN A 442 3.02 -20.94 28.10
N GLN A 443 3.84 -19.88 27.91
CA GLN A 443 3.60 -18.58 28.54
C GLN A 443 2.29 -17.93 28.07
N LEU A 444 1.89 -18.21 26.82
CA LEU A 444 0.62 -17.77 26.26
C LEU A 444 -0.54 -18.57 26.84
N LEU A 445 -0.42 -19.89 26.95
CA LEU A 445 -1.46 -20.77 27.50
C LEU A 445 -1.70 -20.52 28.99
N ASP A 446 -0.66 -20.19 29.76
CA ASP A 446 -0.75 -19.82 31.18
C ASP A 446 -1.59 -18.56 31.43
N LYS A 447 -1.74 -17.71 30.40
CA LYS A 447 -2.38 -16.39 30.50
C LYS A 447 -3.68 -16.27 29.71
N THR A 448 -4.06 -17.30 28.96
CA THR A 448 -5.20 -17.25 28.04
C THR A 448 -5.99 -18.56 28.05
N ASN A 449 -7.21 -18.51 27.52
CA ASN A 449 -8.03 -19.69 27.25
C ASN A 449 -7.93 -20.18 25.78
N ALA A 450 -6.92 -19.73 25.03
CA ALA A 450 -6.71 -20.07 23.63
C ALA A 450 -6.64 -21.59 23.37
N LYS A 451 -7.29 -22.08 22.31
CA LYS A 451 -7.13 -23.46 21.85
C LYS A 451 -5.98 -23.56 20.85
N VAL A 452 -5.24 -24.66 20.86
CA VAL A 452 -4.08 -24.86 19.98
C VAL A 452 -4.48 -25.81 18.85
N ILE A 453 -4.32 -25.39 17.61
CA ILE A 453 -4.58 -26.18 16.40
C ILE A 453 -3.23 -26.65 15.87
N LEU A 454 -3.04 -27.96 15.75
CA LEU A 454 -1.75 -28.56 15.39
C LEU A 454 -1.94 -29.91 14.68
N HIS A 455 -0.91 -30.33 13.96
CA HIS A 455 -0.86 -31.67 13.37
C HIS A 455 -0.71 -32.74 14.48
N PRO A 456 -1.29 -33.95 14.35
CA PRO A 456 -1.19 -34.99 15.38
C PRO A 456 0.26 -35.38 15.74
N GLU A 457 1.15 -35.41 14.76
CA GLU A 457 2.58 -35.72 14.99
C GLU A 457 3.32 -34.63 15.80
N SER A 458 2.77 -33.42 15.90
CA SER A 458 3.33 -32.36 16.73
C SER A 458 3.22 -32.67 18.23
N VAL A 459 2.23 -33.48 18.65
CA VAL A 459 1.92 -33.69 20.09
C VAL A 459 3.08 -34.30 20.85
N GLU A 460 3.70 -35.35 20.30
CA GLU A 460 4.82 -36.02 20.98
C GLU A 460 6.05 -35.10 21.05
N ARG A 461 6.33 -34.35 19.98
CA ARG A 461 7.46 -33.42 19.94
C ARG A 461 7.28 -32.23 20.89
N LEU A 462 6.05 -31.76 21.10
CA LEU A 462 5.76 -30.74 22.10
C LEU A 462 6.12 -31.22 23.52
N LYS A 463 5.93 -32.51 23.82
CA LYS A 463 6.27 -33.10 25.12
C LYS A 463 7.77 -33.28 25.31
N THR A 464 8.53 -33.55 24.24
CA THR A 464 9.98 -33.69 24.35
C THR A 464 10.70 -32.35 24.50
N GLY A 465 10.11 -31.26 23.99
CA GLY A 465 10.71 -29.92 24.09
C GLY A 465 11.94 -29.74 23.19
N GLN A 466 12.10 -30.58 22.17
CA GLN A 466 13.30 -30.62 21.33
C GLN A 466 12.96 -30.66 19.84
N ASN A 467 13.71 -29.89 19.05
CA ASN A 467 13.61 -29.94 17.59
C ASN A 467 14.02 -31.32 17.04
N SER A 468 13.55 -31.64 15.84
CA SER A 468 14.06 -32.79 15.11
C SER A 468 15.39 -32.45 14.44
N PHE A 469 16.29 -33.42 14.43
CA PHE A 469 17.58 -33.34 13.73
C PHE A 469 17.72 -34.45 12.68
N GLU A 470 16.59 -35.01 12.22
CA GLU A 470 16.56 -35.85 11.03
C GLU A 470 16.88 -35.00 9.78
N GLY A 471 17.58 -35.58 8.80
CA GLY A 471 17.93 -34.91 7.55
C GLY A 471 19.17 -34.02 7.62
N GLY A 472 19.08 -32.79 7.08
CA GLY A 472 20.24 -31.89 7.06
C GLY A 472 20.02 -30.50 6.48
N CYS A 473 21.09 -29.72 6.46
CA CYS A 473 21.07 -28.36 5.92
C CYS A 473 20.96 -28.36 4.38
N SER A 474 20.11 -27.50 3.81
CA SER A 474 19.81 -27.45 2.37
C SER A 474 20.97 -26.98 1.48
N SER A 475 22.01 -26.39 2.07
CA SER A 475 23.22 -25.91 1.38
C SER A 475 24.39 -25.72 2.33
N MET A 476 25.60 -25.57 1.79
CA MET A 476 26.80 -25.21 2.56
C MET A 476 26.65 -23.87 3.31
N LEU A 477 25.94 -22.90 2.71
CA LEU A 477 25.68 -21.61 3.35
C LEU A 477 24.74 -21.78 4.56
N ALA A 478 23.69 -22.59 4.41
CA ALA A 478 22.80 -22.95 5.50
C ALA A 478 23.55 -23.66 6.63
N LEU A 479 24.46 -24.59 6.29
CA LEU A 479 25.31 -25.29 7.27
C LEU A 479 26.24 -24.32 8.02
N TYR A 480 26.88 -23.38 7.31
CA TYR A 480 27.74 -22.38 7.95
C TYR A 480 26.94 -21.47 8.89
N PHE A 481 25.76 -21.03 8.45
CA PHE A 481 24.86 -20.23 9.27
C PHE A 481 24.40 -21.00 10.52
N TYR A 482 24.04 -22.27 10.37
CA TYR A 482 23.68 -23.15 11.49
C TYR A 482 24.82 -23.23 12.52
N ARG A 483 26.05 -23.53 12.09
CA ARG A 483 27.24 -23.58 12.98
C ARG A 483 27.54 -22.24 13.64
N MET A 484 27.26 -21.14 12.95
CA MET A 484 27.40 -19.81 13.53
C MET A 484 26.36 -19.60 14.64
N MET A 485 25.10 -20.04 14.47
CA MET A 485 24.08 -19.94 15.52
C MET A 485 24.43 -20.75 16.77
N GLU A 486 25.07 -21.90 16.59
CA GLU A 486 25.59 -22.74 17.68
C GLU A 486 26.59 -21.96 18.57
N LEU A 487 27.51 -21.20 17.95
CA LEU A 487 28.49 -20.36 18.65
C LEU A 487 27.85 -19.22 19.47
N PHE A 488 26.63 -18.82 19.13
CA PHE A 488 25.87 -17.78 19.85
C PHE A 488 24.87 -18.36 20.88
N GLY A 489 25.01 -19.64 21.25
CA GLY A 489 24.22 -20.26 22.32
C GLY A 489 22.80 -20.63 21.92
N LYS A 490 22.51 -20.76 20.62
CA LYS A 490 21.23 -21.27 20.09
C LYS A 490 21.33 -22.68 19.48
N GLY A 491 22.41 -23.40 19.77
CA GLY A 491 22.74 -24.69 19.15
C GLY A 491 21.89 -25.88 19.61
N ASP A 492 21.37 -25.85 20.84
CA ASP A 492 20.64 -27.00 21.39
C ASP A 492 19.19 -27.09 20.89
N HIS A 493 18.65 -26.00 20.33
CA HIS A 493 17.28 -25.89 19.82
C HIS A 493 16.18 -26.42 20.78
N LEU A 494 16.40 -26.24 22.08
CA LEU A 494 15.45 -26.60 23.13
C LEU A 494 14.35 -25.55 23.28
N PHE A 495 13.17 -26.01 23.69
CA PHE A 495 12.07 -25.17 24.18
C PHE A 495 11.41 -25.83 25.40
N GLN A 496 10.56 -25.09 26.12
CA GLN A 496 9.88 -25.65 27.29
C GLN A 496 8.81 -26.64 26.82
N PRO A 497 8.83 -27.92 27.28
CA PRO A 497 7.81 -28.89 26.93
C PRO A 497 6.40 -28.37 27.20
N VAL A 498 5.48 -28.59 26.26
CA VAL A 498 4.08 -28.18 26.35
C VAL A 498 3.21 -29.44 26.39
N ASP A 499 2.49 -29.63 27.48
CA ASP A 499 1.56 -30.75 27.65
C ASP A 499 0.20 -30.22 28.14
N ALA A 500 -0.64 -29.84 27.18
CA ALA A 500 -1.98 -29.30 27.41
C ALA A 500 -3.02 -29.96 26.48
N PRO A 501 -3.20 -31.31 26.54
CA PRO A 501 -4.04 -32.05 25.61
C PRO A 501 -5.49 -31.56 25.57
N GLU A 502 -6.02 -31.04 26.67
CA GLU A 502 -7.37 -30.45 26.77
C GLU A 502 -7.53 -29.14 25.97
N ARG A 503 -6.41 -28.53 25.55
CA ARG A 503 -6.38 -27.32 24.73
C ARG A 503 -6.18 -27.64 23.25
N TYR A 504 -5.83 -28.87 22.90
CA TYR A 504 -5.46 -29.24 21.53
C TYR A 504 -6.68 -29.54 20.66
N ILE A 505 -6.64 -29.03 19.44
CA ILE A 505 -7.53 -29.33 18.33
C ILE A 505 -6.64 -29.94 17.24
N LEU A 506 -6.64 -31.28 17.17
CA LEU A 506 -5.77 -32.00 16.25
C LEU A 506 -6.33 -31.97 14.84
N VAL A 507 -5.49 -31.67 13.86
CA VAL A 507 -5.85 -31.68 12.44
C VAL A 507 -5.77 -33.11 11.89
N THR A 508 -6.89 -33.83 11.93
CA THR A 508 -7.04 -35.16 11.31
C THR A 508 -7.93 -35.04 10.07
N LYS A 509 -8.06 -36.13 9.29
CA LYS A 509 -8.95 -36.12 8.12
C LYS A 509 -10.41 -35.83 8.47
N GLU A 510 -10.81 -36.23 9.68
CA GLU A 510 -12.17 -36.09 10.20
C GLU A 510 -12.43 -34.69 10.74
N THR A 511 -11.48 -34.10 11.46
CA THR A 511 -11.66 -32.78 12.09
C THR A 511 -11.30 -31.61 11.17
N GLN A 512 -10.46 -31.84 10.15
CA GLN A 512 -9.98 -30.78 9.26
C GLN A 512 -11.11 -29.95 8.63
N PRO A 513 -12.20 -30.52 8.07
CA PRO A 513 -13.28 -29.72 7.47
C PRO A 513 -13.93 -28.74 8.45
N ASP A 514 -14.13 -29.16 9.70
CA ASP A 514 -14.72 -28.30 10.75
C ASP A 514 -13.75 -27.18 11.16
N ILE A 515 -12.45 -27.49 11.23
CA ILE A 515 -11.41 -26.50 11.53
C ILE A 515 -11.32 -25.48 10.38
N GLU A 516 -11.34 -25.95 9.13
CA GLU A 516 -11.30 -25.08 7.95
C GLU A 516 -12.50 -24.13 7.91
N LYS A 517 -13.70 -24.63 8.23
CA LYS A 517 -14.91 -23.82 8.35
C LYS A 517 -14.78 -22.79 9.47
N MET A 518 -14.32 -23.21 10.65
CA MET A 518 -14.11 -22.35 11.81
C MET A 518 -13.11 -21.21 11.52
N LEU A 519 -12.02 -21.51 10.81
CA LEU A 519 -10.99 -20.53 10.48
C LEU A 519 -11.30 -19.73 9.20
N SER A 520 -12.31 -20.15 8.42
CA SER A 520 -12.53 -19.66 7.04
C SER A 520 -11.26 -19.73 6.18
N ALA A 521 -10.51 -20.83 6.33
CA ALA A 521 -9.23 -21.04 5.67
C ALA A 521 -8.98 -22.53 5.40
N LYS A 522 -8.24 -22.86 4.34
CA LYS A 522 -7.89 -24.24 4.01
C LYS A 522 -6.58 -24.64 4.68
N ILE A 523 -6.53 -25.84 5.26
CA ILE A 523 -5.32 -26.39 5.85
C ILE A 523 -4.58 -27.22 4.81
N ILE A 524 -3.31 -26.92 4.62
CA ILE A 524 -2.48 -27.53 3.59
C ILE A 524 -1.37 -28.33 4.26
N ALA A 525 -1.38 -29.65 4.16
CA ALA A 525 -0.22 -30.45 4.56
C ALA A 525 0.99 -30.10 3.69
N LEU A 526 2.12 -29.79 4.33
CA LEU A 526 3.38 -29.35 3.71
C LEU A 526 4.60 -30.08 4.32
N PRO A 527 4.61 -31.43 4.37
CA PRO A 527 5.71 -32.17 5.00
C PRO A 527 7.05 -32.00 4.27
N GLY A 528 8.12 -32.38 4.95
CA GLY A 528 9.49 -32.45 4.41
C GLY A 528 10.47 -31.50 5.10
N HIS A 529 10.05 -30.31 5.52
CA HIS A 529 10.82 -29.56 6.53
C HIS A 529 10.78 -30.31 7.85
N THR A 530 9.56 -30.58 8.30
CA THR A 530 9.23 -31.58 9.30
C THR A 530 8.02 -32.39 8.84
N LYS A 531 7.85 -33.61 9.35
CA LYS A 531 6.67 -34.44 9.05
C LYS A 531 5.34 -33.80 9.49
N ASP A 532 5.36 -33.01 10.55
CA ASP A 532 4.19 -32.33 11.11
C ASP A 532 3.90 -30.96 10.48
N SER A 533 4.64 -30.57 9.43
CA SER A 533 4.49 -29.28 8.77
C SER A 533 3.14 -29.12 8.05
N ILE A 534 2.38 -28.11 8.47
CA ILE A 534 1.11 -27.68 7.89
C ILE A 534 1.11 -26.16 7.62
N GLY A 535 0.40 -25.76 6.57
CA GLY A 535 0.16 -24.36 6.21
C GLY A 535 -1.32 -24.01 6.21
N LEU A 536 -1.61 -22.72 6.11
CA LEU A 536 -2.96 -22.17 6.13
C LEU A 536 -3.18 -21.24 4.95
N LEU A 537 -4.18 -21.53 4.12
CA LEU A 537 -4.54 -20.77 2.92
C LEU A 537 -5.85 -20.00 3.15
N PHE A 538 -5.75 -18.68 3.23
CA PHE A 538 -6.92 -17.80 3.36
C PHE A 538 -7.37 -17.30 1.99
N GLU A 539 -8.68 -17.43 1.72
CA GLU A 539 -9.40 -16.78 0.61
C GLU A 539 -8.76 -17.00 -0.77
N ASN A 540 -8.05 -18.12 -0.99
CA ASN A 540 -7.24 -18.37 -2.19
C ASN A 540 -6.31 -17.18 -2.55
N ARG A 541 -5.80 -16.49 -1.52
CA ARG A 541 -5.07 -15.22 -1.68
C ARG A 541 -3.76 -15.21 -0.93
N LEU A 542 -3.78 -15.59 0.35
CA LEU A 542 -2.60 -15.63 1.22
C LEU A 542 -2.31 -17.05 1.72
N LEU A 543 -1.10 -17.54 1.47
CA LEU A 543 -0.62 -18.81 2.00
C LEU A 543 0.39 -18.57 3.14
N PHE A 544 0.05 -18.97 4.36
CA PHE A 544 0.99 -19.09 5.47
C PHE A 544 1.63 -20.47 5.42
N CYS A 545 2.91 -20.53 5.10
CA CYS A 545 3.57 -21.81 4.76
C CYS A 545 4.48 -22.36 5.86
N GLY A 546 4.54 -21.70 7.03
CA GLY A 546 5.54 -22.02 8.04
C GLY A 546 6.95 -21.97 7.43
N ASP A 547 7.67 -23.06 7.64
CA ASP A 547 9.00 -23.31 7.09
C ASP A 547 8.99 -24.24 5.87
N ALA A 548 7.88 -24.33 5.12
CA ALA A 548 7.93 -24.96 3.79
C ALA A 548 8.70 -24.08 2.78
N ALA A 549 8.80 -22.78 3.00
CA ALA A 549 9.63 -21.85 2.24
C ALA A 549 10.01 -20.65 3.13
N MET A 550 11.05 -19.91 2.77
CA MET A 550 11.46 -18.71 3.52
C MET A 550 11.96 -17.58 2.63
N ASN A 551 12.10 -16.37 3.16
CA ASN A 551 12.65 -15.23 2.42
C ASN A 551 13.49 -14.31 3.32
N GLY A 552 14.39 -14.94 4.08
CA GLY A 552 15.29 -14.31 5.02
C GLY A 552 16.72 -14.83 4.85
N ILE A 553 17.68 -14.23 5.53
CA ILE A 553 19.05 -14.77 5.59
C ILE A 553 19.02 -16.07 6.41
N PRO A 554 19.68 -17.17 5.98
CA PRO A 554 20.61 -17.33 4.86
C PRO A 554 19.99 -17.89 3.56
N SER A 555 18.67 -17.81 3.39
CA SER A 555 17.95 -18.40 2.25
C SER A 555 18.50 -17.96 0.90
N ARG A 556 18.53 -18.91 -0.04
CA ARG A 556 18.72 -18.64 -1.47
C ARG A 556 17.58 -19.27 -2.24
N ASN A 557 16.97 -18.50 -3.15
CA ASN A 557 15.80 -18.94 -3.94
C ASN A 557 14.67 -19.46 -3.04
N HIS A 558 14.41 -18.78 -1.93
CA HIS A 558 13.34 -19.10 -0.99
C HIS A 558 13.38 -20.50 -0.35
N VAL A 559 14.48 -21.24 -0.51
CA VAL A 559 14.69 -22.55 0.11
C VAL A 559 15.04 -22.37 1.57
N ILE A 560 14.50 -23.22 2.44
CA ILE A 560 14.70 -23.22 3.90
C ILE A 560 16.07 -23.74 4.34
N ILE A 561 16.39 -23.65 5.63
CA ILE A 561 17.71 -23.99 6.17
C ILE A 561 17.81 -25.51 6.34
N TRP A 562 16.83 -26.10 7.03
CA TRP A 562 16.82 -27.49 7.45
C TRP A 562 15.72 -28.27 6.72
N ILE A 563 16.00 -29.48 6.27
CA ILE A 563 15.04 -30.35 5.59
C ILE A 563 15.22 -31.77 6.16
N GLU A 564 14.17 -32.34 6.75
CA GLU A 564 14.12 -33.73 7.19
C GLU A 564 14.08 -34.70 5.99
N ASP A 565 13.11 -34.49 5.10
CA ASP A 565 12.89 -35.31 3.90
C ASP A 565 12.84 -34.44 2.65
N LEU A 566 13.82 -34.65 1.76
CA LEU A 566 13.98 -33.83 0.56
C LEU A 566 12.89 -34.09 -0.50
N ASP A 567 12.37 -35.31 -0.58
CA ASP A 567 11.40 -35.67 -1.62
C ASP A 567 9.99 -35.25 -1.22
N GLU A 568 9.62 -35.38 0.06
CA GLU A 568 8.42 -34.76 0.63
C GLU A 568 8.49 -33.22 0.51
N TYR A 569 9.64 -32.62 0.84
CA TYR A 569 9.82 -31.16 0.71
C TYR A 569 9.60 -30.68 -0.73
N LYS A 570 10.14 -31.40 -1.72
CA LYS A 570 9.89 -31.10 -3.15
C LYS A 570 8.42 -31.32 -3.52
N ALA A 571 7.76 -32.35 -2.98
CA ALA A 571 6.34 -32.59 -3.22
C ALA A 571 5.48 -31.46 -2.65
N SER A 572 5.77 -30.97 -1.45
CA SER A 572 5.14 -29.81 -0.83
C SER A 572 5.30 -28.54 -1.67
N TRP A 573 6.48 -28.32 -2.26
CA TRP A 573 6.67 -27.22 -3.20
C TRP A 573 5.84 -27.35 -4.48
N ARG A 574 5.72 -28.56 -5.05
CA ARG A 574 4.83 -28.80 -6.20
C ARG A 574 3.39 -28.50 -5.84
N LYS A 575 2.92 -29.02 -4.70
CA LYS A 575 1.58 -28.75 -4.16
C LYS A 575 1.32 -27.26 -4.01
N MET A 576 2.26 -26.50 -3.44
CA MET A 576 2.12 -25.04 -3.33
C MET A 576 2.06 -24.35 -4.70
N MET A 577 2.77 -24.83 -5.73
CA MET A 577 2.67 -24.21 -7.06
C MET A 577 1.30 -24.42 -7.72
N ASP A 578 0.62 -25.52 -7.40
CA ASP A 578 -0.68 -25.87 -7.97
C ASP A 578 -1.85 -25.15 -7.27
N LEU A 579 -1.65 -24.64 -6.04
CA LEU A 579 -2.67 -23.90 -5.30
C LEU A 579 -2.91 -22.49 -5.86
N GLU A 580 -4.16 -22.03 -5.83
CA GLU A 580 -4.51 -20.65 -6.17
C GLU A 580 -4.23 -19.71 -4.99
N PHE A 581 -3.20 -18.86 -5.12
CA PHE A 581 -2.91 -17.75 -4.21
C PHE A 581 -2.04 -16.69 -4.88
N GLN A 582 -2.01 -15.50 -4.29
CA GLN A 582 -1.22 -14.37 -4.78
C GLN A 582 0.12 -14.24 -4.04
N LYS A 583 0.09 -14.39 -2.72
CA LYS A 583 1.22 -14.10 -1.83
C LYS A 583 1.43 -15.19 -0.79
N ILE A 584 2.69 -15.41 -0.44
CA ILE A 584 3.12 -16.38 0.57
C ILE A 584 3.77 -15.64 1.74
N TYR A 585 3.41 -16.07 2.95
CA TYR A 585 3.82 -15.54 4.24
C TYR A 585 4.62 -16.62 4.98
N PRO A 586 5.95 -16.63 4.83
CA PRO A 586 6.79 -17.58 5.54
C PRO A 586 6.97 -17.18 7.01
N SER A 587 7.39 -18.12 7.85
CA SER A 587 7.78 -17.82 9.23
C SER A 587 9.12 -17.11 9.31
N HIS A 588 9.97 -17.20 8.28
CA HIS A 588 11.22 -16.43 8.21
C HIS A 588 11.31 -15.50 7.01
N GLY A 589 11.54 -14.21 7.31
CA GLY A 589 11.82 -13.18 6.31
C GLY A 589 10.58 -12.50 5.73
N LYS A 590 10.70 -11.92 4.53
CA LYS A 590 9.61 -11.07 3.97
C LYS A 590 8.59 -11.88 3.16
N PRO A 591 7.30 -11.54 3.21
CA PRO A 591 6.32 -12.09 2.28
C PRO A 591 6.73 -11.91 0.81
N PHE A 592 6.42 -12.88 -0.04
CA PHE A 592 6.77 -12.87 -1.46
C PHE A 592 5.63 -13.40 -2.33
N THR A 593 5.73 -13.27 -3.65
CA THR A 593 4.65 -13.63 -4.59
C THR A 593 4.72 -15.10 -5.04
N LYS A 594 3.59 -15.66 -5.48
CA LYS A 594 3.56 -16.99 -6.13
C LYS A 594 4.52 -17.08 -7.31
N ALA A 595 4.64 -16.01 -8.11
CA ALA A 595 5.59 -15.96 -9.23
C ALA A 595 7.05 -16.15 -8.79
N GLN A 596 7.44 -15.59 -7.64
CA GLN A 596 8.77 -15.77 -7.07
C GLN A 596 8.99 -17.21 -6.55
N LEU A 597 7.96 -17.84 -5.97
CA LEU A 597 7.98 -19.25 -5.59
C LEU A 597 8.24 -20.14 -6.82
N VAL A 598 7.44 -20.00 -7.87
CA VAL A 598 7.56 -20.78 -9.12
C VAL A 598 8.94 -20.61 -9.77
N LYS A 599 9.43 -19.36 -9.85
CA LYS A 599 10.79 -19.08 -10.34
C LYS A 599 11.86 -19.82 -9.54
N SER A 600 11.67 -19.91 -8.23
CA SER A 600 12.61 -20.54 -7.31
C SER A 600 12.54 -22.06 -7.34
N ALA A 601 11.36 -22.62 -7.61
CA ALA A 601 11.12 -24.06 -7.70
C ALA A 601 12.02 -24.71 -8.77
N GLY A 602 12.35 -23.97 -9.84
CA GLY A 602 13.33 -24.39 -10.85
C GLY A 602 14.75 -24.64 -10.32
N LYS A 603 15.05 -24.36 -9.04
CA LYS A 603 16.34 -24.63 -8.40
C LYS A 603 16.28 -25.80 -7.39
N LEU A 604 15.11 -26.37 -7.11
CA LEU A 604 14.98 -27.45 -6.11
C LEU A 604 15.78 -28.71 -6.45
N HIS A 605 15.93 -29.03 -7.74
CA HIS A 605 16.74 -30.16 -8.20
C HIS A 605 18.24 -30.03 -7.85
N LYS A 606 18.70 -28.83 -7.45
CA LYS A 606 20.09 -28.57 -7.07
C LYS A 606 20.36 -28.70 -5.57
N ILE A 607 19.31 -28.92 -4.77
CA ILE A 607 19.45 -29.05 -3.31
C ILE A 607 20.23 -30.33 -2.99
N ARG A 608 21.17 -30.21 -2.07
CA ARG A 608 21.90 -31.32 -1.48
C ARG A 608 21.84 -31.13 0.03
N LEU A 609 21.45 -32.18 0.76
CA LEU A 609 21.42 -32.13 2.21
C LEU A 609 22.82 -32.34 2.77
N TYR A 610 23.21 -31.47 3.70
CA TYR A 610 24.47 -31.53 4.41
C TYR A 610 24.17 -31.89 5.87
N PRO A 611 24.41 -33.14 6.30
CA PRO A 611 24.14 -33.55 7.67
C PRO A 611 25.12 -32.86 8.63
N LEU A 612 24.69 -32.69 9.87
CA LEU A 612 25.56 -32.27 10.96
C LEU A 612 26.49 -33.43 11.31
N LYS A 613 27.77 -33.33 10.97
CA LYS A 613 28.78 -34.31 11.40
C LYS A 613 28.92 -34.22 12.93
N ASN A 614 28.59 -35.33 13.60
CA ASN A 614 28.78 -35.68 15.01
C ASN A 614 27.64 -35.32 15.99
N MET A 615 26.62 -36.19 16.07
CA MET A 615 25.86 -36.44 17.31
C MET A 615 26.04 -37.89 17.83
N ASN A 616 27.11 -38.58 17.45
CA ASN A 616 27.61 -39.75 18.19
C ASN A 616 28.64 -39.28 19.24
N LYS A 617 28.20 -38.47 20.20
CA LYS A 617 28.91 -38.34 21.48
C LYS A 617 27.92 -38.76 22.57
N ASN A 618 28.14 -39.98 23.05
CA ASN A 618 27.46 -40.68 24.14
C ASN A 618 26.27 -41.54 23.70
N ALA A 619 26.59 -42.64 23.01
CA ALA A 619 26.02 -43.94 23.35
C ALA A 619 26.70 -44.47 24.62
#